data_AF-A0A2E7FHR3-F1
#
_entry.id   AF-A0A2E7FHR3-F1
#
_cell.length_a   1.000
_cell.length_b   1.000
_cell.length_c   1.000
_cell.angle_alpha   90.00
_cell.angle_beta   90.00
_cell.angle_gamma   90.00
#
_symmetry.space_group_name_H-M   'P 1'
#
loop_
_entity.id
_entity.type
_entity.pdbx_description
1 polymer ?
#
loop_
_entity_poly.entity_id
_entity_poly.type
_entity_poly.pdbx_seq_one_letter_code
_entity_poly.pdbx_strand_id
1 'polypeptide(L)'
;RTEFVNSYGNNSSSSLNMLVNDYVYYYEKGLRTNKFGIPAGRWALKRPQNVEAFYAKNLSKILAIEALEACSNFFIGKSKISNNIDGDSFKSYLDYLEGQNLLSNSILDAFRDANTKMQLLEDNFSEIVENDNLKLLEVFQELQEGVILLKTDMISIMDISVDYMDADGD
;
A
#
# COMPACT_ATOMS: atom_id res chain seq x y z
N ARG A 1 -13.80 20.21 3.26
CA ARG A 1 -13.03 20.00 4.51
C ARG A 1 -13.95 19.84 5.73
N THR A 2 -14.78 20.83 6.07
CA THR A 2 -15.67 20.76 7.24
C THR A 2 -16.67 19.61 7.17
N GLU A 3 -17.25 19.34 5.99
CA GLU A 3 -18.17 18.20 5.78
C GLU A 3 -17.48 16.84 6.00
N PHE A 4 -16.24 16.68 5.53
CA PHE A 4 -15.44 15.45 5.74
C PHE A 4 -15.10 15.25 7.22
N VAL A 5 -14.63 16.31 7.90
CA VAL A 5 -14.26 16.24 9.33
C VAL A 5 -15.47 15.96 10.22
N ASN A 6 -16.66 16.45 9.85
CA ASN A 6 -17.88 16.30 10.64
C ASN A 6 -18.67 15.01 10.33
N SER A 7 -18.14 14.14 9.46
CA SER A 7 -18.83 12.92 9.03
C SER A 7 -18.48 11.71 9.91
N TYR A 8 -18.97 11.70 11.16
CA TYR A 8 -18.67 10.68 12.17
C TYR A 8 -19.48 9.36 12.05
N GLY A 9 -20.21 9.15 10.96
CA GLY A 9 -20.99 7.92 10.77
C GLY A 9 -20.11 6.69 10.61
N ASN A 10 -20.69 5.50 10.72
CA ASN A 10 -20.07 4.24 10.30
C ASN A 10 -20.84 3.63 9.12
N ASN A 11 -20.93 4.38 8.02
CA ASN A 11 -21.60 3.93 6.80
C ASN A 11 -20.67 4.17 5.59
N SER A 12 -20.99 3.64 4.42
CA SER A 12 -20.16 3.77 3.20
C SER A 12 -19.81 5.21 2.82
N SER A 13 -20.62 6.19 3.23
CA SER A 13 -20.37 7.61 2.97
C SER A 13 -19.60 8.34 4.08
N SER A 14 -19.23 7.66 5.17
CA SER A 14 -18.51 8.31 6.26
C SER A 14 -17.05 8.54 5.90
N SER A 15 -16.49 9.63 6.41
CA SER A 15 -15.15 10.08 6.01
C SER A 15 -14.06 9.09 6.39
N LEU A 16 -14.16 8.44 7.56
CA LEU A 16 -13.23 7.39 7.95
C LEU A 16 -13.39 6.16 7.05
N ASN A 17 -14.61 5.75 6.76
CA ASN A 17 -14.87 4.56 5.95
C ASN A 17 -14.36 4.74 4.51
N MET A 18 -14.68 5.87 3.87
CA MET A 18 -14.14 6.20 2.54
C MET A 18 -12.61 6.26 2.55
N LEU A 19 -12.01 6.91 3.56
CA LEU A 19 -10.56 7.07 3.62
C LEU A 19 -9.82 5.75 3.79
N VAL A 20 -10.34 4.85 4.64
CA VAL A 20 -9.77 3.53 4.84
C VAL A 20 -9.90 2.71 3.55
N ASN A 21 -11.08 2.67 2.92
CA ASN A 21 -11.27 1.93 1.68
C ASN A 21 -10.37 2.44 0.55
N ASP A 22 -10.30 3.76 0.33
CA ASP A 22 -9.43 4.37 -0.69
C ASP A 22 -7.95 4.08 -0.42
N TYR A 23 -7.53 4.12 0.86
CA TYR A 23 -6.17 3.81 1.25
C TYR A 23 -5.80 2.35 0.93
N VAL A 24 -6.65 1.39 1.35
CA VAL A 24 -6.43 -0.04 1.08
C VAL A 24 -6.46 -0.32 -0.41
N TYR A 25 -7.41 0.28 -1.13
CA TYR A 25 -7.52 0.16 -2.59
C TYR A 25 -6.26 0.67 -3.29
N TYR A 26 -5.74 1.84 -2.89
CA TYR A 26 -4.50 2.37 -3.48
C TYR A 26 -3.31 1.46 -3.19
N TYR A 27 -3.15 0.97 -1.96
CA TYR A 27 -2.06 0.06 -1.61
C TYR A 27 -2.13 -1.24 -2.44
N GLU A 28 -3.34 -1.81 -2.58
CA GLU A 28 -3.54 -3.04 -3.34
C GLU A 28 -3.39 -2.85 -4.86
N LYS A 29 -4.12 -1.89 -5.43
CA LYS A 29 -4.21 -1.71 -6.88
C LYS A 29 -3.15 -0.75 -7.40
N GLY A 30 -3.03 0.43 -6.80
CA GLY A 30 -2.09 1.47 -7.23
C GLY A 30 -0.62 1.06 -7.03
N LEU A 31 -0.27 0.58 -5.84
CA LEU A 31 1.10 0.20 -5.51
C LEU A 31 1.42 -1.23 -5.95
N ARG A 32 0.84 -2.25 -5.29
CA ARG A 32 1.21 -3.66 -5.51
C ARG A 32 0.88 -4.15 -6.93
N THR A 33 -0.35 -3.96 -7.37
CA THR A 33 -0.82 -4.50 -8.66
C THR A 33 -0.18 -3.78 -9.83
N ASN A 34 -0.30 -2.45 -9.90
CA ASN A 34 0.12 -1.70 -11.08
C ASN A 34 1.63 -1.57 -11.21
N LYS A 35 2.37 -1.32 -10.11
CA LYS A 35 3.82 -1.12 -10.18
C LYS A 35 4.60 -2.43 -10.26
N PHE A 36 4.06 -3.54 -9.73
CA PHE A 36 4.76 -4.83 -9.66
C PHE A 36 4.01 -5.98 -10.34
N GLY A 37 2.77 -6.25 -9.94
CA GLY A 37 2.03 -7.44 -10.37
C GLY A 37 1.78 -7.52 -11.89
N ILE A 38 1.27 -6.44 -12.49
CA ILE A 38 0.98 -6.38 -13.93
C ILE A 38 2.26 -6.46 -14.77
N PRO A 39 3.32 -5.66 -14.52
CA PRO A 39 4.56 -5.75 -15.30
C PRO A 39 5.24 -7.12 -15.17
N ALA A 40 5.26 -7.68 -13.97
CA ALA A 40 5.88 -8.98 -13.70
C ALA A 40 5.07 -10.17 -14.25
N GLY A 41 3.86 -9.93 -14.75
CA GLY A 41 2.99 -10.99 -15.27
C GLY A 41 2.48 -11.93 -14.18
N ARG A 42 2.13 -11.43 -12.98
CA ARG A 42 1.64 -12.30 -11.89
C ARG A 42 0.41 -13.11 -12.29
N TRP A 43 -0.47 -12.54 -13.10
CA TRP A 43 -1.73 -13.16 -13.55
C TRP A 43 -1.77 -13.44 -15.05
N ALA A 44 -0.69 -13.14 -15.78
CA ALA A 44 -0.66 -13.17 -17.23
C ALA A 44 0.78 -13.32 -17.75
N LEU A 45 1.01 -13.07 -19.03
CA LEU A 45 2.37 -12.95 -19.56
C LEU A 45 3.05 -11.69 -19.01
N LYS A 46 4.39 -11.74 -18.90
CA LYS A 46 5.24 -10.60 -18.55
C LYS A 46 4.98 -9.42 -19.49
N ARG A 47 4.93 -8.20 -18.94
CA ARG A 47 4.67 -6.96 -19.68
C ARG A 47 5.68 -5.88 -19.26
N PRO A 48 6.96 -5.98 -19.67
CA PRO A 48 7.96 -4.96 -19.34
C PRO A 48 7.55 -3.55 -19.79
N GLN A 49 6.78 -3.44 -20.88
CA GLN A 49 6.22 -2.18 -21.38
C GLN A 49 5.18 -1.53 -20.47
N ASN A 50 4.67 -2.25 -19.47
CA ASN A 50 3.69 -1.74 -18.50
C ASN A 50 4.35 -1.20 -17.22
N VAL A 51 5.69 -1.24 -17.12
CA VAL A 51 6.42 -0.62 -16.01
C VAL A 51 6.16 0.89 -15.96
N GLU A 52 5.88 1.40 -14.77
CA GLU A 52 5.73 2.84 -14.56
C GLU A 52 7.01 3.58 -14.96
N ALA A 53 6.85 4.70 -15.64
CA ALA A 53 7.96 5.45 -16.23
C ALA A 53 8.81 4.62 -17.21
N PHE A 54 8.19 3.70 -17.97
CA PHE A 54 8.83 2.83 -18.96
C PHE A 54 9.94 3.49 -19.81
N TYR A 55 9.70 4.72 -20.30
CA TYR A 55 10.68 5.45 -21.12
C TYR A 55 11.83 6.07 -20.30
N ALA A 56 11.59 6.39 -19.03
CA ALA A 56 12.57 6.91 -18.09
C ALA A 56 13.12 5.76 -17.24
N LYS A 57 14.03 4.99 -17.86
CA LYS A 57 14.61 3.72 -17.38
C LYS A 57 15.26 3.76 -15.98
N ASN A 58 15.39 4.93 -15.36
CA ASN A 58 16.01 5.12 -14.05
C ASN A 58 15.01 5.58 -12.97
N LEU A 59 13.70 5.67 -13.26
CA LEU A 59 12.71 6.22 -12.33
C LEU A 59 11.83 5.16 -11.67
N SER A 60 11.67 3.97 -12.24
CA SER A 60 10.73 2.96 -11.74
C SER A 60 10.96 2.58 -10.28
N LYS A 61 12.23 2.37 -9.88
CA LYS A 61 12.58 2.10 -8.48
C LYS A 61 12.25 3.27 -7.54
N ILE A 62 12.63 4.48 -7.93
CA ILE A 62 12.41 5.70 -7.14
C ILE A 62 10.92 5.91 -6.89
N LEU A 63 10.09 5.79 -7.93
CA LEU A 63 8.64 5.97 -7.84
C LEU A 63 7.94 4.88 -7.03
N ALA A 64 8.49 3.66 -7.02
CA ALA A 64 7.95 2.57 -6.21
C ALA A 64 8.27 2.75 -4.72
N ILE A 65 9.52 3.10 -4.39
CA ILE A 65 9.94 3.40 -3.02
C ILE A 65 9.15 4.59 -2.47
N GLU A 66 9.06 5.68 -3.23
CA GLU A 66 8.31 6.88 -2.81
C GLU A 66 6.82 6.57 -2.57
N ALA A 67 6.21 5.70 -3.40
CA ALA A 67 4.83 5.28 -3.20
C ALA A 67 4.62 4.46 -1.92
N LEU A 68 5.52 3.53 -1.61
CA LEU A 68 5.46 2.75 -0.36
C LEU A 68 5.75 3.63 0.86
N GLU A 69 6.71 4.54 0.77
CA GLU A 69 6.98 5.52 1.82
C GLU A 69 5.78 6.45 2.04
N ALA A 70 5.07 6.86 0.99
CA ALA A 70 3.84 7.64 1.13
C ALA A 70 2.76 6.84 1.87
N CYS A 71 2.57 5.56 1.53
CA CYS A 71 1.64 4.68 2.26
C CYS A 71 2.01 4.53 3.74
N SER A 72 3.30 4.34 4.04
CA SER A 72 3.81 4.22 5.40
C SER A 72 3.64 5.50 6.20
N ASN A 73 4.06 6.64 5.63
CA ASN A 73 3.92 7.96 6.26
C ASN A 73 2.46 8.31 6.52
N PHE A 74 1.56 8.01 5.58
CA PHE A 74 0.12 8.20 5.77
C PHE A 74 -0.41 7.35 6.92
N PHE A 75 -0.04 6.06 6.97
CA PHE A 75 -0.48 5.14 8.03
C PHE A 75 -0.10 5.61 9.43
N ILE A 76 1.10 6.17 9.60
CA ILE A 76 1.59 6.71 10.87
C ILE A 76 1.25 8.20 11.10
N GLY A 77 0.53 8.84 10.18
CA GLY A 77 0.15 10.26 10.29
C GLY A 77 1.31 11.24 10.14
N LYS A 78 2.42 10.84 9.51
CA LYS A 78 3.62 11.66 9.36
C LYS A 78 3.54 12.59 8.14
N SER A 79 3.60 13.89 8.40
CA SER A 79 3.69 14.91 7.35
C SER A 79 5.10 15.02 6.78
N LYS A 80 5.23 15.05 5.43
CA LYS A 80 6.50 15.41 4.75
C LYS A 80 6.77 16.93 4.76
N ILE A 81 5.79 17.76 5.11
CA ILE A 81 5.86 19.23 5.02
C ILE A 81 6.25 19.87 6.36
N SER A 82 5.88 19.25 7.48
CA SER A 82 6.20 19.76 8.81
C SER A 82 6.78 18.67 9.70
N ASN A 83 7.99 18.88 10.21
CA ASN A 83 8.75 17.93 11.03
C ASN A 83 8.12 17.58 12.41
N ASN A 84 6.93 18.09 12.74
CA ASN A 84 6.47 18.17 14.13
C ASN A 84 4.96 17.93 14.34
N ILE A 85 4.28 17.22 13.44
CA ILE A 85 2.88 16.82 13.69
C ILE A 85 2.80 15.31 13.56
N ASP A 86 3.06 14.62 14.67
CA ASP A 86 2.54 13.28 14.91
C ASP A 86 1.08 13.45 15.31
N GLY A 87 0.20 13.56 14.31
CA GLY A 87 -1.24 13.67 14.50
C GLY A 87 -1.89 12.29 14.68
N ASP A 88 -3.19 12.29 15.00
CA ASP A 88 -4.00 11.07 14.96
C ASP A 88 -3.86 10.39 13.59
N SER A 89 -3.66 9.08 13.61
CA SER A 89 -3.32 8.25 12.46
C SER A 89 -4.03 6.89 12.52
N PHE A 90 -4.00 6.15 11.41
CA PHE A 90 -4.51 4.78 11.38
C PHE A 90 -3.77 3.89 12.38
N LYS A 91 -2.45 4.06 12.49
CA LYS A 91 -1.65 3.37 13.51
C LYS A 91 -2.17 3.65 14.91
N SER A 92 -2.28 4.92 15.32
CA SER A 92 -2.71 5.26 16.68
C SER A 92 -4.15 4.81 16.96
N TYR A 93 -5.01 4.80 15.95
CA TYR A 93 -6.38 4.33 16.10
C TYR A 93 -6.45 2.80 16.26
N LEU A 94 -5.67 2.04 15.48
CA LEU A 94 -5.55 0.59 15.67
C LEU A 94 -4.99 0.24 17.05
N ASP A 95 -3.91 0.92 17.45
CA ASP A 95 -3.29 0.68 18.75
C ASP A 95 -4.28 0.92 19.90
N TYR A 96 -5.15 1.92 19.76
CA TYR A 96 -6.22 2.20 20.71
C TYR A 96 -7.27 1.07 20.76
N LEU A 97 -7.63 0.49 19.61
CA LEU A 97 -8.65 -0.56 19.51
C LEU A 97 -8.15 -1.93 20.00
N GLU A 98 -6.91 -2.31 19.70
CA GLU A 98 -6.38 -3.66 20.01
C GLU A 98 -5.65 -3.77 21.35
N GLY A 99 -5.15 -2.65 21.90
CA GLY A 99 -4.43 -2.64 23.17
C GLY A 99 -2.99 -3.17 23.06
N GLN A 100 -2.75 -4.48 23.21
CA GLN A 100 -1.40 -5.06 23.37
C GLN A 100 -0.90 -5.92 22.19
N ASN A 101 -1.79 -6.49 21.37
CA ASN A 101 -1.42 -7.18 20.13
C ASN A 101 -1.56 -6.16 19.00
N LEU A 102 -0.46 -5.57 18.54
CA LEU A 102 -0.52 -4.44 17.62
C LEU A 102 -0.39 -4.94 16.18
N LEU A 103 -1.53 -5.18 15.50
CA LEU A 103 -1.57 -5.37 14.04
C LEU A 103 -0.81 -4.25 13.33
N SER A 104 -0.85 -3.04 13.88
CA SER A 104 -0.13 -1.88 13.36
C SER A 104 1.38 -2.14 13.22
N ASN A 105 2.00 -2.92 14.12
CA ASN A 105 3.40 -3.31 14.00
C ASN A 105 3.60 -4.30 12.85
N SER A 106 2.72 -5.29 12.70
CA SER A 106 2.77 -6.25 11.59
C SER A 106 2.62 -5.56 10.23
N ILE A 107 1.75 -4.55 10.12
CA ILE A 107 1.60 -3.73 8.92
C ILE A 107 2.91 -2.97 8.63
N LEU A 108 3.50 -2.34 9.64
CA LEU A 108 4.76 -1.61 9.48
C LEU A 108 5.94 -2.54 9.13
N ASP A 109 5.97 -3.74 9.69
CA ASP A 109 6.95 -4.76 9.35
C ASP A 109 6.81 -5.18 7.87
N ALA A 110 5.58 -5.46 7.40
CA ALA A 110 5.33 -5.76 5.98
C ALA A 110 5.78 -4.61 5.06
N PHE A 111 5.55 -3.34 5.45
CA PHE A 111 6.04 -2.19 4.69
C PHE A 111 7.57 -2.12 4.68
N ARG A 112 8.23 -2.37 5.82
CA ARG A 112 9.68 -2.39 5.92
C ARG A 112 10.28 -3.51 5.06
N ASP A 113 9.68 -4.68 5.08
CA ASP A 113 10.21 -5.87 4.39
C ASP A 113 10.06 -5.70 2.87
N ALA A 114 8.92 -5.18 2.40
CA ALA A 114 8.74 -4.77 1.02
C ALA A 114 9.75 -3.70 0.57
N ASN A 115 9.99 -2.65 1.39
CA ASN A 115 10.98 -1.63 1.08
C ASN A 115 12.40 -2.23 1.02
N THR A 116 12.74 -3.11 1.96
CA THR A 116 14.05 -3.80 1.98
C THR A 116 14.29 -4.54 0.68
N LYS A 117 13.29 -5.27 0.16
CA LYS A 117 13.37 -5.92 -1.14
C LYS A 117 13.46 -4.92 -2.31
N MET A 118 12.68 -3.83 -2.29
CA MET A 118 12.76 -2.77 -3.32
C MET A 118 14.15 -2.14 -3.40
N GLN A 119 14.83 -1.93 -2.27
CA GLN A 119 16.17 -1.35 -2.23
C GLN A 119 17.22 -2.22 -2.94
N LEU A 120 17.00 -3.54 -3.01
CA LEU A 120 17.89 -4.50 -3.68
C LEU A 120 17.66 -4.59 -5.20
N LEU A 121 16.63 -3.95 -5.74
CA LEU A 121 16.34 -3.92 -7.17
C LEU A 121 17.28 -2.97 -7.93
N GLU A 122 17.51 -3.27 -9.21
CA GLU A 122 18.05 -2.29 -10.16
C GLU A 122 17.03 -1.18 -10.44
N ASP A 123 17.50 -0.03 -10.94
CA ASP A 123 16.63 1.13 -11.15
C ASP A 123 15.56 0.90 -12.25
N ASN A 124 15.91 0.10 -13.26
CA ASN A 124 15.09 -0.18 -14.44
C ASN A 124 14.27 -1.46 -14.28
N PHE A 125 13.03 -1.34 -13.83
CA PHE A 125 12.16 -2.50 -13.63
C PHE A 125 11.84 -3.24 -14.93
N SER A 126 11.83 -2.56 -16.08
CA SER A 126 11.56 -3.22 -17.37
C SER A 126 12.65 -4.24 -17.70
N GLU A 127 13.90 -3.89 -17.41
CA GLU A 127 15.05 -4.77 -17.59
C GLU A 127 15.03 -5.93 -16.59
N ILE A 128 14.59 -5.69 -15.35
CA ILE A 128 14.40 -6.76 -14.37
C ILE A 128 13.30 -7.73 -14.84
N VAL A 129 12.16 -7.24 -15.36
CA VAL A 129 11.09 -8.12 -15.88
C VAL A 129 11.62 -9.06 -16.98
N GLU A 130 12.47 -8.54 -17.87
CA GLU A 130 13.05 -9.32 -18.97
C GLU A 130 14.10 -10.33 -18.47
N ASN A 131 15.02 -9.89 -17.60
CA ASN A 131 16.23 -10.63 -17.28
C ASN A 131 16.19 -11.39 -15.94
N ASP A 132 15.45 -10.90 -14.94
CA ASP A 132 15.42 -11.44 -13.58
C ASP A 132 14.10 -11.15 -12.85
N ASN A 133 12.98 -11.55 -13.48
CA ASN A 133 11.62 -11.22 -13.04
C ASN A 133 11.29 -11.70 -11.62
N LEU A 134 12.01 -12.71 -11.13
CA LEU A 134 11.78 -13.27 -9.80
C LEU A 134 11.93 -12.19 -8.72
N LYS A 135 12.91 -11.29 -8.85
CA LYS A 135 13.13 -10.18 -7.91
C LYS A 135 11.90 -9.27 -7.77
N LEU A 136 11.21 -8.98 -8.87
CA LEU A 136 9.97 -8.18 -8.85
C LEU A 136 8.79 -8.95 -8.23
N LEU A 137 8.71 -10.25 -8.45
CA LEU A 137 7.70 -11.11 -7.84
C LEU A 137 7.92 -11.28 -6.33
N GLU A 138 9.17 -11.27 -5.85
CA GLU A 138 9.46 -11.26 -4.42
C GLU A 138 8.94 -9.98 -3.75
N VAL A 139 9.17 -8.80 -4.36
CA VAL A 139 8.62 -7.54 -3.83
C VAL A 139 7.09 -7.57 -3.83
N PHE A 140 6.49 -8.10 -4.89
CA PHE A 140 5.05 -8.28 -4.97
C PHE A 140 4.51 -9.14 -3.82
N GLN A 141 5.22 -10.19 -3.42
CA GLN A 141 4.80 -11.06 -2.32
C GLN A 141 4.84 -10.32 -0.98
N GLU A 142 5.90 -9.57 -0.68
CA GLU A 142 5.96 -8.77 0.55
C GLU A 142 4.82 -7.73 0.62
N LEU A 143 4.52 -7.09 -0.52
CA LEU A 143 3.37 -6.18 -0.62
C LEU A 143 2.02 -6.92 -0.50
N GLN A 144 1.93 -8.19 -0.90
CA GLN A 144 0.73 -9.00 -0.73
C GLN A 144 0.44 -9.29 0.75
N GLU A 145 1.47 -9.54 1.57
CA GLU A 145 1.29 -9.68 3.02
C GLU A 145 0.70 -8.40 3.63
N GLY A 146 1.22 -7.23 3.20
CA GLY A 146 0.65 -5.93 3.60
C GLY A 146 -0.82 -5.77 3.19
N VAL A 147 -1.20 -6.21 1.97
CA VAL A 147 -2.61 -6.18 1.53
C VAL A 147 -3.50 -7.03 2.44
N ILE A 148 -3.07 -8.22 2.84
CA ILE A 148 -3.87 -9.11 3.71
C ILE A 148 -4.15 -8.44 5.05
N LEU A 149 -3.10 -7.93 5.69
CA LEU A 149 -3.22 -7.24 6.99
C LEU A 149 -4.12 -6.00 6.90
N LEU A 150 -4.00 -5.22 5.82
CA LEU A 150 -4.78 -4.01 5.62
C LEU A 150 -6.25 -4.29 5.27
N LYS A 151 -6.51 -5.27 4.41
CA LYS A 151 -7.85 -5.52 3.86
C LYS A 151 -8.70 -6.40 4.76
N THR A 152 -8.08 -7.37 5.42
CA THR A 152 -8.81 -8.32 6.28
C THR A 152 -8.81 -7.80 7.72
N ASP A 153 -7.62 -7.64 8.29
CA ASP A 153 -7.52 -7.45 9.74
C ASP A 153 -7.84 -5.99 10.13
N MET A 154 -7.23 -5.01 9.46
CA MET A 154 -7.42 -3.60 9.79
C MET A 154 -8.87 -3.14 9.56
N ILE A 155 -9.47 -3.50 8.42
CA ILE A 155 -10.88 -3.18 8.13
C ILE A 155 -11.81 -3.79 9.18
N SER A 156 -11.57 -5.04 9.56
CA SER A 156 -12.35 -5.74 10.58
C SER A 156 -12.24 -5.07 11.95
N ILE A 157 -11.03 -4.75 12.40
CA ILE A 157 -10.79 -4.12 13.71
C ILE A 157 -11.40 -2.72 13.78
N MET A 158 -11.29 -1.94 12.70
CA MET A 158 -11.85 -0.58 12.65
C MET A 158 -13.37 -0.54 12.41
N ASP A 159 -14.04 -1.70 12.29
CA ASP A 159 -15.48 -1.83 11.98
C ASP A 159 -15.88 -1.10 10.68
N ILE A 160 -15.02 -1.16 9.66
CA ILE A 160 -15.15 -0.42 8.39
C ILE A 160 -16.04 -1.22 7.42
N SER A 161 -17.09 -0.59 6.89
CA SER A 161 -17.93 -1.23 5.86
C SER A 161 -17.24 -1.16 4.49
N VAL A 162 -16.74 -2.30 4.00
CA VAL A 162 -16.10 -2.42 2.69
C VAL A 162 -17.02 -1.93 1.57
N ASP A 163 -16.56 -0.95 0.79
CA ASP A 163 -17.36 -0.32 -0.28
C ASP A 163 -16.88 -0.65 -1.70
N TYR A 164 -15.74 -1.31 -1.85
CA TYR A 164 -15.24 -1.79 -3.13
C TYR A 164 -15.47 -3.31 -3.26
N MET A 165 -16.03 -3.72 -4.40
CA MET A 165 -16.22 -5.15 -4.70
C MET A 165 -14.86 -5.85 -4.75
N ASP A 166 -14.78 -7.04 -4.16
CA ASP A 166 -13.66 -7.95 -4.33
C ASP A 166 -13.34 -8.09 -5.82
N ALA A 167 -12.15 -7.63 -6.20
CA ALA A 167 -11.59 -7.75 -7.54
C ALA A 167 -10.32 -8.60 -7.48
N ASP A 168 -10.29 -9.60 -6.60
CA ASP A 168 -9.25 -10.63 -6.52
C ASP A 168 -9.53 -11.80 -7.47
N GLY A 169 -10.75 -11.93 -7.98
CA GLY A 169 -11.07 -12.82 -9.10
C GLY A 169 -10.72 -14.27 -8.79
N ASP A 170 -11.18 -14.76 -7.63
CA ASP A 170 -11.45 -16.18 -7.46
C ASP A 170 -12.72 -16.63 -8.23
#